data_AF-Q6WVJ5-F1
#
_entry.id   AF-Q6WVJ5-F1
#
_cell.length_a   1.000
_cell.length_b   1.000
_cell.length_c   1.000
_cell.angle_alpha   90.00
_cell.angle_beta   90.00
_cell.angle_gamma   90.00
#
_symmetry.space_group_name_H-M   'P 1'
#
loop_
_entity.id
_entity.type
_entity.pdbx_description
1 polymer ?
#
loop_
_entity_poly.entity_id
_entity_poly.type
_entity_poly.pdbx_seq_one_letter_code
_entity_poly.pdbx_strand_id
1 'polypeptide(L)'
;ILTHDINIATIILRAGLGIAGLFIIIFSTITTTFMDAYSAGVSSKTIFNKWSGTMAAIGATILGTISALIFPMDNFSNFLYLIGSVFAPMIAIQITDYFILKVDYRQQNCQWTNLILWLIGFIIYRILLNYSFPLGSTVTTIIVIIAMTWGTCRVMKLVKAK
;
A
#
# COMPACT_ATOMS: atom_id res chain seq x y z
N ILE A 1 23.14 -30.71 16.94
CA ILE A 1 23.46 -29.60 17.90
C ILE A 1 23.96 -28.39 17.10
N LEU A 2 23.16 -27.91 16.15
CA LEU A 2 23.44 -26.79 15.24
C LEU A 2 22.04 -26.22 14.95
N THR A 3 21.55 -25.09 15.47
CA THR A 3 22.14 -23.91 16.07
C THR A 3 20.99 -23.27 16.89
N HIS A 4 21.18 -22.92 18.16
CA HIS A 4 20.18 -22.16 18.94
C HIS A 4 20.20 -20.65 18.63
N ASP A 5 20.90 -20.25 17.56
CA ASP A 5 21.00 -18.87 17.09
C ASP A 5 19.87 -18.57 16.10
N ILE A 6 18.97 -17.66 16.47
CA ILE A 6 17.83 -17.19 15.66
C ILE A 6 18.30 -16.21 14.55
N ASN A 7 19.58 -15.85 14.54
CA ASN A 7 20.12 -14.83 13.65
C ASN A 7 20.50 -15.43 12.29
N ILE A 8 19.67 -15.13 11.29
CA ILE A 8 19.80 -15.62 9.91
C ILE A 8 21.18 -15.31 9.32
N ALA A 9 21.79 -14.16 9.65
CA ALA A 9 23.11 -13.80 9.16
C ALA A 9 24.19 -14.79 9.66
N THR A 10 24.12 -15.19 10.92
CA THR A 10 25.05 -16.15 11.52
C THR A 10 24.89 -17.56 10.93
N ILE A 11 23.65 -17.95 10.60
CA ILE A 11 23.36 -19.24 9.94
C ILE A 11 23.95 -19.27 8.53
N ILE A 12 23.75 -18.22 7.73
CA ILE A 12 24.27 -18.12 6.36
C ILE A 12 25.80 -18.08 6.35
N LEU A 13 26.42 -17.36 7.30
CA LEU A 13 27.87 -17.30 7.45
C LEU A 13 28.46 -18.67 7.85
N ARG A 14 27.87 -19.36 8.83
CA ARG A 14 28.34 -20.70 9.25
C ARG A 14 28.11 -21.77 8.17
N ALA A 15 27.13 -21.60 7.30
CA ALA A 15 26.89 -22.46 6.14
C ALA A 15 27.85 -22.21 4.95
N GLY A 16 28.77 -21.23 5.05
CA GLY A 16 29.68 -20.86 3.96
C GLY A 16 29.02 -20.08 2.81
N LEU A 17 27.76 -19.67 2.98
CA LEU A 17 26.95 -19.00 1.95
C LEU A 17 26.93 -17.47 2.10
N GLY A 18 27.82 -16.89 2.90
CA GLY A 18 27.87 -15.45 3.19
C GLY A 18 27.88 -14.57 1.93
N ILE A 19 28.70 -14.91 0.94
CA ILE A 19 28.80 -14.15 -0.31
C ILE A 19 27.51 -14.25 -1.15
N ALA A 20 26.90 -15.44 -1.22
CA ALA A 20 25.66 -15.65 -1.94
C ALA A 20 24.49 -14.91 -1.28
N GLY A 21 24.42 -14.95 0.06
CA GLY A 21 23.44 -14.19 0.83
C GLY A 21 23.54 -12.68 0.61
N LEU A 22 24.77 -12.15 0.55
CA LEU A 22 25.00 -10.73 0.23
C LEU A 22 24.48 -10.37 -1.16
N PHE A 23 24.79 -11.17 -2.18
CA PHE A 23 24.27 -10.95 -3.53
C PHE A 23 22.75 -10.99 -3.58
N ILE A 24 22.12 -11.96 -2.90
CA ILE A 24 20.66 -12.07 -2.83
C ILE A 24 20.06 -10.79 -2.25
N ILE A 25 20.60 -10.27 -1.15
CA ILE A 25 20.10 -9.05 -0.51
C ILE A 25 20.27 -7.83 -1.43
N ILE A 26 21.45 -7.68 -2.05
CA ILE A 26 21.74 -6.57 -2.96
C ILE A 26 20.78 -6.59 -4.16
N PHE A 27 20.65 -7.73 -4.84
CA PHE A 27 19.77 -7.85 -6.00
C PHE A 27 18.30 -7.65 -5.61
N SER A 28 17.84 -8.26 -4.51
CA SER A 28 16.49 -8.06 -4.00
C SER A 28 16.18 -6.59 -3.71
N THR A 29 17.15 -5.86 -3.15
CA THR A 29 16.99 -4.45 -2.81
C THR A 29 16.97 -3.56 -4.05
N ILE A 30 17.87 -3.81 -5.02
CA ILE A 30 17.91 -3.05 -6.28
C ILE A 30 16.61 -3.25 -7.07
N THR A 31 16.18 -4.49 -7.24
CA THR A 31 14.96 -4.78 -8.01
C THR A 31 13.72 -4.15 -7.37
N THR A 32 13.60 -4.21 -6.04
CA THR A 32 12.44 -3.61 -5.33
C THR A 32 12.48 -2.08 -5.41
N THR A 33 13.63 -1.46 -5.15
CA THR A 33 13.78 0.01 -5.22
C THR A 33 13.53 0.55 -6.63
N PHE A 34 13.94 -0.20 -7.66
CA PHE A 34 13.66 0.15 -9.05
C PHE A 34 12.15 0.15 -9.34
N MET A 35 11.41 -0.86 -8.87
CA MET A 35 9.95 -0.91 -9.03
C MET A 35 9.26 0.25 -8.30
N ASP A 36 9.72 0.62 -7.11
CA ASP A 36 9.17 1.74 -6.35
C ASP A 36 9.39 3.07 -7.10
N ALA A 37 10.61 3.35 -7.55
CA ALA A 37 10.92 4.55 -8.31
C ALA A 37 10.19 4.60 -9.66
N TYR A 38 10.10 3.46 -10.36
CA TYR A 38 9.36 3.34 -11.61
C TYR A 38 7.87 3.64 -11.42
N SER A 39 7.24 3.04 -10.40
CA SER A 39 5.82 3.28 -10.11
C SER A 39 5.55 4.74 -9.77
N ALA A 40 6.40 5.38 -8.94
CA ALA A 40 6.30 6.80 -8.63
C ALA A 40 6.43 7.68 -9.90
N GLY A 41 7.36 7.33 -10.81
CA GLY A 41 7.57 8.04 -12.07
C GLY A 41 6.37 7.96 -13.01
N VAL A 42 5.81 6.76 -13.22
CA VAL A 42 4.64 6.55 -14.08
C VAL A 42 3.40 7.23 -13.48
N SER A 43 3.14 7.06 -12.18
CA SER A 43 2.02 7.71 -11.49
C SER A 43 2.10 9.23 -11.57
N SER A 44 3.30 9.81 -11.40
CA SER A 44 3.50 11.25 -11.51
C SER A 44 3.23 11.78 -12.93
N LYS A 45 3.62 11.03 -13.96
CA LYS A 45 3.32 11.39 -15.36
C LYS A 45 1.82 11.36 -15.64
N THR A 46 1.10 10.39 -15.07
CA THR A 46 -0.36 10.29 -15.20
C THR A 46 -1.09 11.46 -14.53
N ILE A 47 -0.63 11.91 -13.36
CA ILE A 47 -1.23 13.03 -12.62
C ILE A 47 -0.83 14.38 -13.26
N PHE A 48 0.46 14.56 -13.52
CA PHE A 48 1.03 15.77 -14.06
C PHE A 48 1.60 15.50 -15.45
N ASN A 49 0.78 15.67 -16.48
CA ASN A 49 1.15 15.42 -17.89
C ASN A 49 2.36 16.24 -18.37
N LYS A 50 2.75 17.29 -17.63
CA LYS A 50 3.91 18.15 -17.94
C LYS A 50 5.25 17.64 -17.39
N TRP A 51 5.24 16.70 -16.44
CA TRP A 51 6.47 16.22 -15.80
C TRP A 51 6.99 14.96 -16.50
N SER A 52 8.31 14.90 -16.73
CA SER A 52 8.92 13.67 -17.22
C SER A 52 8.89 12.61 -16.11
N GLY A 53 8.40 11.41 -16.43
CA GLY A 53 8.36 10.31 -15.45
C GLY A 53 9.74 9.98 -14.88
N THR A 54 10.79 10.19 -15.68
CA THR A 54 12.19 10.03 -15.26
C THR A 54 12.59 11.03 -14.17
N MET A 55 12.25 12.32 -14.30
CA MET A 55 12.57 13.31 -13.27
C MET A 55 11.82 13.02 -11.97
N ALA A 56 10.57 12.58 -12.06
CA ALA A 56 9.79 12.18 -10.88
C ALA A 56 10.39 10.95 -10.19
N ALA A 57 10.83 9.94 -10.96
CA ALA A 57 11.50 8.76 -10.43
C ALA A 57 12.82 9.12 -9.73
N ILE A 58 13.66 9.96 -10.35
CA ILE A 58 14.92 10.44 -9.74
C ILE A 58 14.62 11.22 -8.45
N GLY A 59 13.63 12.11 -8.47
CA GLY A 59 13.20 12.86 -7.29
C GLY A 59 12.75 11.94 -6.15
N ALA A 60 11.95 10.92 -6.45
CA ALA A 60 11.52 9.92 -5.48
C ALA A 60 12.70 9.15 -4.88
N THR A 61 13.68 8.74 -5.69
CA THR A 61 14.89 8.04 -5.20
C THR A 61 15.74 8.92 -4.29
N ILE A 62 15.95 10.19 -4.65
CA ILE A 62 16.71 11.14 -3.82
C ILE A 62 15.99 11.37 -2.49
N LEU A 63 14.68 11.64 -2.53
CA LEU A 63 13.88 11.84 -1.32
C LEU A 63 13.85 10.59 -0.43
N GLY A 64 13.73 9.40 -1.02
CA GLY A 64 13.79 8.13 -0.30
C GLY A 64 15.14 7.92 0.36
N THR A 65 16.24 8.21 -0.35
CA THR A 65 17.61 8.10 0.18
C THR A 65 17.83 9.06 1.34
N ILE A 66 17.42 10.32 1.22
CA ILE A 66 17.51 11.32 2.31
C ILE A 66 16.66 10.87 3.51
N SER A 67 15.44 10.40 3.25
CA SER A 67 14.55 9.91 4.32
C SER A 67 15.16 8.72 5.05
N ALA A 68 15.80 7.79 4.34
CA ALA A 68 16.47 6.64 4.94
C ALA A 68 17.66 7.02 5.84
N LEU A 69 18.32 8.15 5.59
CA LEU A 69 19.41 8.66 6.44
C LEU A 69 18.91 9.35 7.72
N ILE A 70 17.70 9.92 7.69
CA ILE A 70 17.15 10.72 8.79
C ILE A 70 16.24 9.90 9.70
N PHE A 71 15.44 8.99 9.14
CA PHE A 71 14.43 8.26 9.90
C PHE A 71 15.02 7.05 10.64
N PRO A 72 14.79 6.94 11.97
CA PRO A 72 15.20 5.76 12.72
C PRO A 72 14.32 4.57 12.33
N MET A 73 14.95 3.49 11.87
CA MET A 73 14.25 2.28 11.41
C MET A 73 13.49 1.57 12.54
N ASP A 74 13.85 1.84 13.80
CA ASP A 74 13.20 1.26 14.98
C ASP A 74 11.73 1.72 15.14
N ASN A 75 11.35 2.87 14.58
CA ASN A 75 10.01 3.46 14.71
C ASN A 75 9.21 3.51 13.39
N PHE A 76 9.54 2.65 12.44
CA PHE A 76 8.92 2.66 11.10
C PHE A 76 7.45 2.21 11.08
N SER A 77 6.95 1.55 12.13
CA SER A 77 5.58 1.02 12.21
C SER A 77 4.49 2.09 12.03
N ASN A 78 4.68 3.28 12.60
CA ASN A 78 3.70 4.37 12.49
C ASN A 78 3.53 4.86 11.04
N PHE A 79 4.62 4.89 10.29
CA PHE A 79 4.61 5.22 8.87
C PHE A 79 3.90 4.13 8.05
N LEU A 80 4.19 2.86 8.34
CA LEU A 80 3.48 1.74 7.72
C LEU A 80 1.97 1.77 8.00
N TYR A 81 1.56 2.10 9.21
CA TYR A 81 0.14 2.25 9.54
C TYR A 81 -0.51 3.44 8.84
N LEU A 82 0.22 4.53 8.62
CA LEU A 82 -0.28 5.67 7.85
C LEU A 82 -0.52 5.28 6.39
N ILE A 83 0.48 4.67 5.76
CA ILE A 83 0.37 4.17 4.38
C ILE A 83 -0.73 3.11 4.27
N GLY A 84 -0.80 2.18 5.22
CA GLY A 84 -1.84 1.17 5.31
C GLY A 84 -3.25 1.77 5.38
N SER A 85 -3.44 2.84 6.16
CA SER A 85 -4.74 3.52 6.26
C SER A 85 -5.20 4.19 4.97
N VAL A 86 -4.27 4.53 4.08
CA VAL A 86 -4.58 5.09 2.75
C VAL A 86 -4.90 3.99 1.75
N PHE A 87 -4.05 2.95 1.65
CA PHE A 87 -4.15 1.94 0.61
C PHE A 87 -5.19 0.86 0.88
N ALA A 88 -5.40 0.46 2.14
CA ALA A 88 -6.37 -0.57 2.49
C ALA A 88 -7.82 -0.23 2.04
N PRO A 89 -8.38 0.94 2.37
CA PRO A 89 -9.71 1.32 1.88
C PRO A 89 -9.73 1.54 0.36
N MET A 90 -8.63 2.03 -0.23
CA MET A 90 -8.52 2.25 -1.67
C MET A 90 -8.63 0.92 -2.45
N ILE A 91 -7.91 -0.12 -2.03
CA ILE A 91 -8.00 -1.46 -2.63
C ILE A 91 -9.39 -2.07 -2.41
N ALA A 92 -9.97 -1.91 -1.21
CA ALA A 92 -11.30 -2.42 -0.90
C ALA A 92 -12.38 -1.89 -1.87
N ILE A 93 -12.35 -0.58 -2.17
CA ILE A 93 -13.26 0.04 -3.14
C ILE A 93 -12.97 -0.48 -4.55
N GLN A 94 -11.71 -0.52 -4.98
CA GLN A 94 -11.34 -1.02 -6.32
C GLN A 94 -11.80 -2.47 -6.54
N ILE A 95 -11.60 -3.35 -5.55
CA ILE A 95 -12.07 -4.74 -5.61
C ILE A 95 -13.59 -4.78 -5.74
N THR A 96 -14.29 -3.97 -4.94
CA THR A 96 -15.76 -3.96 -4.94
C THR A 96 -16.33 -3.47 -6.26
N ASP A 97 -15.81 -2.36 -6.77
CA ASP A 97 -16.33 -1.75 -7.99
C ASP A 97 -16.02 -2.59 -9.23
N TYR A 98 -14.79 -3.12 -9.32
CA TYR A 98 -14.35 -3.87 -10.48
C TYR A 98 -14.85 -5.33 -10.49
N PHE A 99 -14.66 -6.07 -9.39
CA PHE A 99 -14.97 -7.50 -9.35
C PHE A 99 -16.40 -7.81 -8.92
N ILE A 100 -16.94 -7.10 -7.91
CA ILE A 100 -18.25 -7.44 -7.32
C ILE A 100 -19.39 -6.74 -8.08
N LEU A 101 -19.32 -5.40 -8.17
CA LEU A 101 -20.40 -4.59 -8.73
C LEU A 101 -20.29 -4.45 -10.25
N LYS A 102 -19.09 -4.67 -10.81
CA LYS A 102 -18.76 -4.54 -12.25
C LYS A 102 -19.23 -3.20 -12.82
N VAL A 103 -19.07 -2.12 -12.06
CA VAL A 103 -19.47 -0.78 -12.51
C VAL A 103 -18.33 -0.14 -13.28
N ASP A 104 -18.65 0.41 -14.45
CA ASP A 104 -17.67 1.14 -15.24
C ASP A 104 -17.81 2.66 -14.98
N TYR A 105 -16.77 3.23 -14.37
CA TYR A 105 -16.69 4.66 -14.07
C TYR A 105 -15.84 5.45 -15.07
N ARG A 106 -15.43 4.85 -16.20
CA ARG A 106 -14.55 5.49 -17.20
C ARG A 106 -15.07 6.82 -17.75
N GLN A 107 -16.39 7.03 -17.78
CA GLN A 107 -16.99 8.27 -18.27
C GLN A 107 -17.16 9.36 -17.20
N GLN A 108 -16.86 9.06 -15.93
CA GLN A 108 -16.94 10.03 -14.85
C GLN A 108 -15.55 10.47 -14.42
N ASN A 109 -15.31 11.78 -14.38
CA ASN A 109 -13.99 12.33 -14.00
C ASN A 109 -13.65 12.08 -12.53
N CYS A 110 -14.64 12.03 -11.63
CA CYS A 110 -14.43 11.73 -10.22
C CYS A 110 -15.71 11.19 -9.58
N GLN A 111 -15.60 10.05 -8.88
CA GLN A 111 -16.71 9.50 -8.11
C GLN A 111 -16.62 9.93 -6.64
N TRP A 112 -17.33 11.00 -6.31
CA TRP A 112 -17.36 11.58 -4.96
C TRP A 112 -17.78 10.57 -3.88
N THR A 113 -18.72 9.66 -4.18
CA THR A 113 -19.13 8.61 -3.23
C THR A 113 -17.96 7.74 -2.81
N ASN A 114 -17.11 7.34 -3.75
CA ASN A 114 -15.94 6.49 -3.47
C ASN A 114 -14.87 7.27 -2.70
N LEU A 115 -14.70 8.56 -3.01
CA LEU A 115 -13.78 9.42 -2.27
C LEU A 115 -14.19 9.57 -0.80
N ILE A 116 -15.49 9.75 -0.54
CA ILE A 116 -16.05 9.84 0.81
C ILE A 116 -15.89 8.49 1.53
N LEU A 117 -16.22 7.37 0.88
CA LEU A 117 -16.02 6.03 1.43
C LEU A 117 -14.55 5.75 1.74
N TRP A 118 -13.64 6.23 0.90
CA TRP A 118 -12.21 6.12 1.12
C TRP A 118 -11.76 6.91 2.36
N LEU A 119 -12.22 8.16 2.53
CA LEU A 119 -11.95 8.96 3.72
C LEU A 119 -12.51 8.31 4.99
N ILE A 120 -13.74 7.79 4.93
CA ILE A 120 -14.34 7.04 6.03
C ILE A 120 -13.48 5.82 6.37
N GLY A 121 -13.03 5.08 5.36
CA GLY A 121 -12.15 3.93 5.54
C GLY A 121 -10.79 4.27 6.13
N PHE A 122 -10.22 5.43 5.77
CA PHE A 122 -9.02 5.95 6.38
C PHE A 122 -9.23 6.19 7.88
N ILE A 123 -10.31 6.88 8.26
CA ILE A 123 -10.64 7.16 9.66
C ILE A 123 -10.89 5.87 10.43
N ILE A 124 -11.67 4.94 9.86
CA ILE A 124 -11.95 3.61 10.43
C ILE A 124 -10.64 2.87 10.68
N TYR A 125 -9.73 2.80 9.71
CA TYR A 125 -8.43 2.15 9.89
C TYR A 125 -7.67 2.73 11.08
N ARG A 126 -7.60 4.08 11.18
CA ARG A 126 -6.89 4.76 12.27
C ARG A 126 -7.53 4.51 13.63
N ILE A 127 -8.86 4.41 13.70
CA ILE A 127 -9.57 4.02 14.91
C ILE A 127 -9.25 2.56 15.27
N LEU A 128 -9.31 1.65 14.30
CA LEU A 128 -9.06 0.22 14.48
C LEU A 128 -7.65 -0.09 14.98
N LEU A 129 -6.65 0.77 14.72
CA LEU A 129 -5.31 0.59 15.28
C LEU A 129 -5.29 0.61 16.82
N ASN A 130 -6.27 1.26 17.45
CA ASN A 130 -6.39 1.28 18.91
C ASN A 130 -7.07 0.02 19.48
N TYR A 131 -7.62 -0.84 18.62
CA TYR A 131 -8.32 -2.05 19.02
C TYR A 131 -7.53 -3.29 18.58
N SER A 132 -7.33 -4.23 19.51
CA SER A 132 -6.70 -5.51 19.22
C SER A 132 -7.70 -6.46 18.53
N PHE A 133 -7.89 -6.29 17.22
CA PHE A 133 -8.68 -7.22 16.40
C PHE A 133 -7.88 -8.48 16.04
N PRO A 134 -8.48 -9.69 16.07
CA PRO A 134 -7.77 -10.95 15.79
C PRO A 134 -7.14 -11.04 14.40
N LEU A 135 -7.75 -10.40 13.40
CA LEU A 135 -7.29 -10.40 11.99
C LEU A 135 -6.42 -9.18 11.64
N GLY A 136 -6.12 -8.32 12.63
CA GLY A 136 -5.46 -7.03 12.42
C GLY A 136 -6.38 -5.94 11.84
N SER A 137 -5.91 -4.70 11.91
CA SER A 137 -6.67 -3.50 11.47
C SER A 137 -6.89 -3.48 9.95
N THR A 138 -5.91 -3.93 9.16
CA THR A 138 -5.95 -3.89 7.69
C THR A 138 -7.05 -4.77 7.10
N VAL A 139 -7.05 -6.06 7.44
CA VAL A 139 -8.03 -7.03 6.90
C VAL A 139 -9.44 -6.62 7.32
N THR A 140 -9.61 -6.24 8.59
CA THR A 140 -10.90 -5.80 9.12
C THR A 140 -11.42 -4.55 8.38
N THR A 141 -10.55 -3.55 8.13
CA THR A 141 -10.92 -2.34 7.37
C THR A 141 -11.38 -2.69 5.95
N ILE A 142 -10.67 -3.59 5.27
CA ILE A 142 -11.03 -4.01 3.91
C ILE A 142 -12.43 -4.62 3.87
N ILE A 143 -12.74 -5.53 4.80
CA ILE A 143 -14.06 -6.18 4.88
C ILE A 143 -15.17 -5.14 5.11
N VAL A 144 -14.96 -4.23 6.06
CA VAL A 144 -15.93 -3.17 6.38
C VAL A 144 -16.19 -2.27 5.17
N ILE A 145 -15.13 -1.85 4.46
CA ILE A 145 -15.26 -0.94 3.33
C ILE A 145 -15.89 -1.63 2.11
N ILE A 146 -15.61 -2.91 1.87
CA ILE A 146 -16.30 -3.70 0.85
C ILE A 146 -17.81 -3.72 1.13
N ALA A 147 -18.21 -4.02 2.38
CA ALA A 147 -19.63 -4.04 2.78
C ALA A 147 -20.31 -2.68 2.61
N MET A 148 -19.65 -1.59 3.02
CA MET A 148 -20.16 -0.23 2.87
C MET A 148 -20.31 0.19 1.40
N THR A 149 -19.31 -0.12 0.57
CA THR A 149 -19.31 0.22 -0.86
C THR A 149 -20.41 -0.56 -1.59
N TRP A 150 -20.56 -1.84 -1.27
CA TRP A 150 -21.63 -2.66 -1.82
C TRP A 150 -23.03 -2.14 -1.40
N GLY A 151 -23.21 -1.81 -0.13
CA GLY A 151 -24.47 -1.30 0.41
C GLY A 151 -24.89 0.05 -0.21
N THR A 152 -23.95 1.00 -0.29
CA THR A 152 -24.22 2.31 -0.91
C THR A 152 -24.60 2.19 -2.38
N CYS A 153 -23.94 1.31 -3.15
CA CYS A 153 -24.29 1.07 -4.55
C CYS A 153 -25.71 0.48 -4.71
N ARG A 154 -26.10 -0.46 -3.83
CA ARG A 154 -27.45 -1.05 -3.82
C ARG A 154 -28.52 0.00 -3.54
N VAL A 155 -28.31 0.87 -2.56
CA VAL A 155 -29.24 1.97 -2.23
C VAL A 155 -29.39 2.94 -3.41
N MET A 156 -28.28 3.35 -4.04
CA MET A 156 -28.33 4.24 -5.20
C MET A 156 -29.11 3.63 -6.39
N LYS A 157 -28.98 2.33 -6.64
CA LYS A 157 -29.76 1.63 -7.68
C LYS A 157 -31.26 1.62 -7.35
N LEU A 158 -31.63 1.42 -6.09
CA LEU A 158 -33.04 1.44 -5.65
C LEU A 158 -33.66 2.83 -5.76
N VAL A 159 -32.91 3.88 -5.40
CA VAL A 159 -33.38 5.27 -5.49
C VAL A 159 -33.56 5.71 -6.95
N LYS A 160 -32.69 5.29 -7.87
CA LYS A 160 -32.83 5.59 -9.31
C LYS A 160 -33.93 4.80 -10.02
N ALA A 161 -34.41 3.70 -9.43
CA ALA A 161 -35.47 2.86 -10.00
C ALA A 161 -36.88 3.35 -9.65
N LYS A 162 -37.00 4.42 -8.85
CA LYS A 162 -38.24 5.05 -8.44
C LYS A 162 -38.36 6.43 -9.08
#